data_AF-A0A258N8X3-F1
#
_entry.id   AF-A0A258N8X3-F1
#
_cell.length_a   1.000
_cell.length_b   1.000
_cell.length_c   1.000
_cell.angle_alpha   90.00
_cell.angle_beta   90.00
_cell.angle_gamma   90.00
#
_symmetry.space_group_name_H-M   'P 1'
#
loop_
_entity.id
_entity.type
_entity.pdbx_description
1 polymer ?
#
loop_
_entity_poly.entity_id
_entity_poly.type
_entity_poly.pdbx_seq_one_letter_code
_entity_poly.pdbx_strand_id
1 'polypeptide(L)'
;MPLPHTLPRPLPFAPTRSAPVRCAAAGLLALACAAPALIAPALISPALISPALAAPPLAAPACYAPEALRARPGEEIVRRATAPVSLPDVRLPPAQPVPASLSGSIRRVDLPAGVKLVALTFDLCEASGEVSGYDGALVDYLRAEHVPATFFGGGKWMVSHPDRAAQILADPIFEMGNHTWSHANLAVKSGEAMTRQVDDADTAFSLSRATATQAGCMLAQVPARPALFRFPYGSCNAES
;
A
#
# COMPACT_ATOMS: atom_id res chain seq x y z
N MET A 1 -30.36 -7.15 -3.63
CA MET A 1 -29.96 -6.03 -2.77
C MET A 1 -28.64 -6.37 -2.11
N PRO A 2 -27.51 -5.75 -2.50
CA PRO A 2 -26.28 -5.80 -1.72
C PRO A 2 -26.24 -4.58 -0.77
N LEU A 3 -25.80 -4.80 0.47
CA LEU A 3 -25.62 -3.77 1.47
C LEU A 3 -24.36 -2.94 1.15
N PRO A 4 -24.35 -1.61 1.39
CA PRO A 4 -23.17 -0.79 1.21
C PRO A 4 -22.19 -1.03 2.36
N HIS A 5 -21.07 -1.69 2.08
CA HIS A 5 -19.94 -1.75 3.00
C HIS A 5 -19.06 -0.51 2.79
N THR A 6 -19.28 0.52 3.60
CA THR A 6 -18.32 1.62 3.74
C THR A 6 -17.11 1.12 4.52
N LEU A 7 -15.94 1.05 3.87
CA LEU A 7 -14.67 0.76 4.55
C LEU A 7 -14.31 1.92 5.49
N PRO A 8 -13.95 1.64 6.76
CA PRO A 8 -13.52 2.67 7.69
C PRO A 8 -12.13 3.20 7.32
N ARG A 9 -11.92 4.50 7.56
CA ARG A 9 -10.61 5.16 7.49
C ARG A 9 -9.59 4.42 8.39
N PRO A 10 -8.31 4.31 8.00
CA PRO A 10 -7.30 3.70 8.83
C PRO A 10 -7.16 4.49 10.14
N LEU A 11 -7.32 3.79 11.26
CA LEU A 11 -7.10 4.33 12.59
C LEU A 11 -5.58 4.49 12.82
N PRO A 12 -5.15 5.52 13.58
CA PRO A 12 -3.76 5.64 13.97
C PRO A 12 -3.37 4.46 14.88
N PHE A 13 -2.38 3.66 14.44
CA PHE A 13 -1.83 2.53 15.19
C PHE A 13 -0.78 3.02 16.20
N ALA A 14 -0.96 2.65 17.47
CA ALA A 14 0.06 2.81 18.50
C ALA A 14 0.68 1.43 18.80
N PRO A 15 1.97 1.19 18.50
CA PRO A 15 2.64 -0.03 18.92
C PRO A 15 2.81 0.01 20.45
N THR A 16 2.36 -1.04 21.15
CA THR A 16 2.50 -1.14 22.61
C THR A 16 3.46 -2.27 22.98
N ARG A 17 4.29 -2.01 24.01
CA ARG A 17 5.03 -3.06 24.74
C ARG A 17 4.12 -3.62 25.83
N SER A 18 4.15 -4.93 26.01
CA SER A 18 3.32 -5.67 26.97
C SER A 18 3.76 -5.51 28.43
N ALA A 19 2.81 -5.19 29.31
CA ALA A 19 2.87 -5.37 30.77
C ALA A 19 1.46 -5.76 31.31
N PRO A 20 1.35 -6.42 32.48
CA PRO A 20 0.28 -7.39 32.75
C PRO A 20 -1.05 -6.78 33.17
N VAL A 21 -2.11 -7.50 32.78
CA VAL A 21 -3.53 -7.23 33.05
C VAL A 21 -3.85 -7.45 34.54
N ARG A 22 -4.52 -6.49 35.18
CA ARG A 22 -5.27 -6.70 36.41
C ARG A 22 -6.77 -6.62 36.10
N CYS A 23 -7.49 -7.70 36.38
CA CYS A 23 -8.94 -7.76 36.42
C CYS A 23 -9.49 -7.00 37.63
N ALA A 24 -10.56 -6.24 37.43
CA ALA A 24 -11.51 -5.89 38.48
C ALA A 24 -12.94 -5.98 37.92
N ALA A 25 -13.85 -6.42 38.78
CA ALA A 25 -15.16 -6.95 38.46
C ALA A 25 -16.31 -6.05 38.93
N ALA A 26 -17.49 -6.37 38.38
CA ALA A 26 -18.82 -6.32 38.98
C ALA A 26 -19.62 -5.00 39.04
N GLY A 27 -20.90 -5.11 38.68
CA GLY A 27 -21.96 -4.15 39.03
C GLY A 27 -23.22 -4.25 38.16
N LEU A 28 -24.14 -5.17 38.51
CA LEU A 28 -25.55 -5.20 38.06
C LEU A 28 -26.36 -4.01 38.63
N LEU A 29 -27.44 -3.55 37.97
CA LEU A 29 -28.87 -3.81 38.32
C LEU A 29 -29.88 -2.92 37.55
N ALA A 30 -30.98 -3.56 37.07
CA ALA A 30 -32.41 -3.15 36.99
C ALA A 30 -32.86 -1.81 36.36
N LEU A 31 -34.13 -1.57 35.98
CA LEU A 31 -35.26 -2.31 35.38
C LEU A 31 -36.32 -1.23 35.07
N ALA A 32 -36.91 -1.28 33.87
CA ALA A 32 -38.23 -0.80 33.40
C ALA A 32 -38.91 0.48 33.96
N CYS A 33 -39.37 1.34 33.03
CA CYS A 33 -40.74 1.88 33.09
C CYS A 33 -41.21 2.29 31.67
N ALA A 34 -42.40 1.81 31.28
CA ALA A 34 -43.05 2.08 30.00
C ALA A 34 -44.21 3.07 30.20
N ALA A 35 -44.46 3.94 29.23
CA ALA A 35 -45.68 4.74 29.11
C ALA A 35 -46.01 5.00 27.62
N PRO A 36 -47.29 5.22 27.27
CA PRO A 36 -47.83 4.89 25.96
C PRO A 36 -47.74 6.01 24.92
N ALA A 37 -47.81 5.58 23.66
CA ALA A 37 -47.73 6.38 22.45
C ALA A 37 -48.96 7.29 22.24
N LEU A 38 -48.69 8.52 21.80
CA LEU A 38 -49.65 9.40 21.13
C LEU A 38 -49.30 9.43 19.63
N ILE A 39 -50.23 8.99 18.80
CA ILE A 39 -50.11 8.96 17.34
C ILE A 39 -50.58 10.32 16.81
N ALA A 40 -49.69 11.08 16.17
CA ALA A 40 -50.04 12.25 15.37
C ALA A 40 -49.97 11.87 13.87
N PRO A 41 -50.87 12.36 13.01
CA PRO A 41 -50.81 12.09 11.59
C PRO A 41 -49.79 13.03 10.94
N ALA A 42 -48.64 12.50 10.54
CA ALA A 42 -47.66 13.23 9.73
C ALA A 42 -48.10 13.21 8.26
N LEU A 43 -48.29 14.40 7.70
CA LEU A 43 -48.55 14.65 6.30
C LEU A 43 -47.39 14.12 5.45
N ILE A 44 -47.69 13.22 4.50
CA ILE A 44 -46.72 12.66 3.57
C ILE A 44 -46.44 13.70 2.49
N SER A 45 -45.31 14.41 2.61
CA SER A 45 -44.74 15.18 1.51
C SER A 45 -44.16 14.22 0.46
N PRO A 46 -44.40 14.42 -0.85
CA PRO A 46 -43.76 13.64 -1.88
C PRO A 46 -42.28 14.05 -1.95
N ALA A 47 -41.40 13.18 -1.46
CA ALA A 47 -39.97 13.35 -1.61
C ALA A 47 -39.62 13.27 -3.10
N LEU A 48 -39.04 14.34 -3.64
CA LEU A 48 -38.41 14.38 -4.95
C LEU A 48 -37.30 13.32 -4.97
N ILE A 49 -37.47 12.32 -5.83
CA ILE A 49 -36.45 11.30 -6.09
C ILE A 49 -35.35 11.99 -6.91
N SER A 50 -34.35 12.54 -6.23
CA SER A 50 -33.09 12.89 -6.88
C SER A 50 -32.49 11.59 -7.42
N PRO A 51 -32.07 11.53 -8.70
CA PRO A 51 -31.27 10.40 -9.15
C PRO A 51 -29.97 10.45 -8.34
N ALA A 52 -29.72 9.42 -7.53
CA ALA A 52 -28.41 9.25 -6.93
C ALA A 52 -27.40 9.17 -8.08
N LEU A 53 -26.55 10.19 -8.21
CA LEU A 53 -25.34 10.09 -9.01
C LEU A 53 -24.58 8.88 -8.48
N ALA A 54 -24.56 7.80 -9.26
CA ALA A 54 -23.67 6.68 -8.96
C ALA A 54 -22.26 7.26 -8.92
N ALA A 55 -21.62 7.18 -7.74
CA ALA A 55 -20.20 7.50 -7.63
C ALA A 55 -19.47 6.61 -8.65
N PRO A 56 -18.59 7.17 -9.51
CA PRO A 56 -17.80 6.32 -10.39
C PRO A 56 -17.00 5.36 -9.50
N PRO A 57 -16.84 4.09 -9.91
CA PRO A 57 -15.99 3.18 -9.17
C PRO A 57 -14.60 3.81 -9.15
N LEU A 58 -14.07 4.12 -7.96
CA LEU A 58 -12.64 4.41 -7.80
C LEU A 58 -11.90 3.09 -7.94
N ALA A 59 -11.93 2.54 -9.15
CA ALA A 59 -11.22 1.36 -9.59
C ALA A 59 -10.36 1.82 -10.77
N ALA A 60 -9.05 1.61 -10.65
CA ALA A 60 -8.02 2.08 -11.55
C ALA A 60 -7.70 3.60 -11.53
N PRO A 61 -6.41 3.96 -11.71
CA PRO A 61 -5.99 5.34 -11.83
C PRO A 61 -6.61 6.03 -13.05
N ALA A 62 -7.33 7.13 -12.84
CA ALA A 62 -8.08 7.84 -13.89
C ALA A 62 -7.23 8.38 -15.06
N CYS A 63 -5.91 8.42 -14.89
CA CYS A 63 -4.95 8.86 -15.91
C CYS A 63 -4.57 7.76 -16.93
N TYR A 64 -4.88 6.49 -16.67
CA TYR A 64 -4.60 5.40 -17.61
C TYR A 64 -5.91 4.86 -18.21
N ALA A 65 -5.89 4.58 -19.51
CA ALA A 65 -6.98 3.83 -20.14
C ALA A 65 -7.07 2.42 -19.55
N PRO A 66 -8.27 1.84 -19.37
CA PRO A 66 -8.43 0.50 -18.81
C PRO A 66 -7.58 -0.56 -19.52
N GLU A 67 -7.45 -0.47 -20.83
CA GLU A 67 -6.66 -1.40 -21.66
C GLU A 67 -5.15 -1.33 -21.33
N ALA A 68 -4.65 -0.15 -20.96
CA ALA A 68 -3.24 0.03 -20.60
C ALA A 68 -2.90 -0.65 -19.27
N LEU A 69 -3.90 -0.80 -18.38
CA LEU A 69 -3.76 -1.39 -17.06
C LEU A 69 -3.88 -2.91 -17.06
N ARG A 70 -4.68 -3.47 -17.98
CA ARG A 70 -4.90 -4.92 -18.09
C ARG A 70 -3.61 -5.71 -18.20
N ALA A 71 -3.66 -6.92 -17.67
CA ALA A 71 -2.62 -7.92 -17.82
C ALA A 71 -2.31 -8.20 -19.30
N ARG A 72 -1.02 -8.32 -19.62
CA ARG A 72 -0.51 -8.64 -20.96
C ARG A 72 0.05 -10.07 -20.94
N PRO A 73 -0.32 -10.92 -21.91
CA PRO A 73 0.24 -12.28 -21.98
C PRO A 73 1.76 -12.28 -22.03
N GLY A 74 2.41 -13.05 -21.16
CA GLY A 74 3.84 -13.26 -21.13
C GLY A 74 4.64 -12.17 -20.39
N GLU A 75 3.97 -11.23 -19.71
CA GLU A 75 4.64 -10.27 -18.84
C GLU A 75 5.02 -10.88 -17.48
N GLU A 76 4.42 -12.02 -17.12
CA GLU A 76 4.78 -12.84 -15.96
C GLU A 76 6.08 -13.63 -16.14
N ILE A 77 6.60 -13.70 -17.37
CA ILE A 77 7.77 -14.51 -17.72
C ILE A 77 9.06 -13.79 -17.35
N VAL A 78 9.87 -14.43 -16.49
CA VAL A 78 11.23 -14.00 -16.16
C VAL A 78 12.15 -14.16 -17.38
N ARG A 79 12.97 -13.15 -17.64
CA ARG A 79 13.90 -13.11 -18.77
C ARG A 79 15.32 -12.88 -18.30
N ARG A 80 16.31 -13.24 -19.12
CA ARG A 80 17.70 -12.88 -18.85
C ARG A 80 17.93 -11.39 -19.11
N ALA A 81 18.59 -10.70 -18.19
CA ALA A 81 19.00 -9.32 -18.42
C ALA A 81 20.13 -9.28 -19.46
N THR A 82 20.00 -8.41 -20.45
CA THR A 82 20.97 -8.25 -21.54
C THR A 82 21.93 -7.08 -21.36
N ALA A 83 21.64 -6.17 -20.41
CA ALA A 83 22.45 -5.00 -20.12
C ALA A 83 22.35 -4.61 -18.63
N PRO A 84 23.39 -3.97 -18.07
CA PRO A 84 23.30 -3.35 -16.76
C PRO A 84 22.35 -2.14 -16.80
N VAL A 85 21.62 -1.95 -15.70
CA VAL A 85 20.71 -0.81 -15.51
C VAL A 85 21.49 0.35 -14.88
N SER A 86 21.45 1.52 -15.52
CA SER A 86 21.99 2.78 -14.99
C SER A 86 20.88 3.69 -14.50
N LEU A 87 21.08 4.35 -13.36
CA LEU A 87 20.18 5.39 -12.87
C LEU A 87 20.68 6.79 -13.25
N PRO A 88 19.78 7.73 -13.58
CA PRO A 88 20.12 9.14 -13.65
C PRO A 88 20.43 9.68 -12.25
N ASP A 89 21.22 10.76 -12.19
CA ASP A 89 21.40 11.53 -10.96
C ASP A 89 20.13 12.34 -10.68
N VAL A 90 19.40 11.97 -9.62
CA VAL A 90 18.16 12.62 -9.22
C VAL A 90 18.29 13.07 -7.77
N ARG A 91 18.13 14.38 -7.55
CA ARG A 91 18.09 14.92 -6.19
C ARG A 91 16.73 14.66 -5.55
N LEU A 92 16.70 13.75 -4.58
CA LEU A 92 15.52 13.49 -3.77
C LEU A 92 15.39 14.50 -2.63
N PRO A 93 14.16 14.81 -2.17
CA PRO A 93 13.99 15.52 -0.92
C PRO A 93 14.61 14.73 0.24
N PRO A 94 15.07 15.39 1.32
CA PRO A 94 15.62 14.69 2.46
C PRO A 94 14.64 13.68 3.06
N ALA A 95 15.15 12.52 3.48
CA ALA A 95 14.36 11.54 4.19
C ALA A 95 13.86 12.12 5.53
N GLN A 96 12.60 11.86 5.87
CA GLN A 96 12.10 12.17 7.20
C GLN A 96 12.49 11.03 8.15
N PRO A 97 12.96 11.33 9.37
CA PRO A 97 13.25 10.29 10.36
C PRO A 97 11.99 9.48 10.68
N VAL A 98 12.14 8.15 10.76
CA VAL A 98 11.06 7.28 11.24
C VAL A 98 10.81 7.57 12.72
N PRO A 99 9.55 7.75 13.16
CA PRO A 99 9.24 7.91 14.57
C PRO A 99 9.83 6.78 15.42
N ALA A 100 10.35 7.09 16.61
CA ALA A 100 11.03 6.09 17.45
C ALA A 100 10.14 4.89 17.84
N SER A 101 8.81 5.06 17.83
CA SER A 101 7.86 3.96 18.06
C SER A 101 7.77 2.97 16.89
N LEU A 102 8.18 3.40 15.69
CA LEU A 102 8.16 2.64 14.45
C LEU A 102 9.57 2.31 13.94
N SER A 103 10.62 2.63 14.70
CA SER A 103 12.00 2.36 14.31
C SER A 103 12.35 0.87 14.47
N GLY A 104 13.26 0.39 13.63
CA GLY A 104 13.65 -1.01 13.55
C GLY A 104 12.68 -1.87 12.71
N SER A 105 12.86 -3.18 12.78
CA SER A 105 12.04 -4.14 12.01
C SER A 105 10.77 -4.53 12.77
N ILE A 106 9.61 -4.14 12.24
CA ILE A 106 8.30 -4.55 12.77
C ILE A 106 8.07 -6.01 12.37
N ARG A 107 8.08 -6.91 13.36
CA ARG A 107 7.90 -8.37 13.15
C ARG A 107 6.51 -8.87 13.53
N ARG A 108 5.73 -8.06 14.24
CA ARG A 108 4.39 -8.41 14.72
C ARG A 108 3.55 -7.15 14.89
N VAL A 109 2.26 -7.29 14.62
CA VAL A 109 1.23 -6.29 14.92
C VAL A 109 0.18 -6.96 15.80
N ASP A 110 -0.07 -6.40 16.97
CA ASP A 110 -1.14 -6.87 17.85
C ASP A 110 -2.44 -6.13 17.52
N LEU A 111 -3.50 -6.91 17.26
CA LEU A 111 -4.84 -6.39 17.01
C LEU A 111 -5.66 -6.42 18.31
N PRO A 112 -6.63 -5.49 18.47
CA PRO A 112 -7.59 -5.58 19.57
C PRO A 112 -8.34 -6.92 19.57
N ALA A 113 -8.73 -7.40 20.74
CA ALA A 113 -9.45 -8.66 20.88
C ALA A 113 -10.73 -8.67 20.02
N GLY A 114 -10.94 -9.76 19.28
CA GLY A 114 -12.08 -9.93 18.38
C GLY A 114 -11.93 -9.26 17.00
N VAL A 115 -10.89 -8.44 16.79
CA VAL A 115 -10.59 -7.84 15.48
C VAL A 115 -9.73 -8.79 14.64
N LYS A 116 -10.15 -9.05 13.41
CA LYS A 116 -9.39 -9.84 12.43
C LYS A 116 -9.12 -8.97 11.20
N LEU A 117 -7.87 -8.59 11.02
CA LEU A 117 -7.41 -7.84 9.85
C LEU A 117 -6.23 -8.58 9.22
N VAL A 118 -6.13 -8.44 7.90
CA VAL A 118 -4.98 -8.89 7.11
C VAL A 118 -4.56 -7.74 6.21
N ALA A 119 -3.26 -7.57 6.03
CA ALA A 119 -2.69 -6.69 5.02
C ALA A 119 -2.01 -7.56 3.97
N LEU A 120 -2.43 -7.44 2.71
CA LEU A 120 -1.79 -8.13 1.61
C LEU A 120 -0.60 -7.30 1.14
N THR A 121 0.54 -7.96 0.99
CA THR A 121 1.77 -7.31 0.57
C THR A 121 2.51 -8.17 -0.44
N PHE A 122 3.07 -7.56 -1.47
CA PHE A 122 3.76 -8.26 -2.55
C PHE A 122 5.13 -7.65 -2.78
N ASP A 123 6.15 -8.49 -2.92
CA ASP A 123 7.51 -8.03 -3.14
C ASP A 123 7.83 -8.13 -4.64
N LEU A 124 8.14 -6.99 -5.27
CA LEU A 124 8.48 -6.89 -6.69
C LEU A 124 9.99 -6.96 -6.85
N CYS A 125 10.52 -8.17 -6.67
CA CYS A 125 11.97 -8.41 -6.64
C CYS A 125 12.55 -8.51 -8.04
N GLU A 126 13.78 -8.04 -8.24
CA GLU A 126 14.59 -8.34 -9.42
C GLU A 126 16.06 -8.52 -9.00
N ALA A 127 16.59 -9.72 -9.25
CA ALA A 127 17.98 -10.04 -8.95
C ALA A 127 18.93 -9.57 -10.06
N SER A 128 20.23 -9.68 -9.81
CA SER A 128 21.23 -9.37 -10.84
C SER A 128 21.30 -10.47 -11.90
N GLY A 129 21.06 -10.10 -13.16
CA GLY A 129 21.19 -11.00 -14.32
C GLY A 129 19.87 -11.46 -14.92
N GLU A 130 18.74 -11.08 -14.33
CA GLU A 130 17.40 -11.33 -14.85
C GLU A 130 16.57 -10.05 -14.86
N VAL A 131 15.51 -10.07 -15.66
CA VAL A 131 14.38 -9.16 -15.60
C VAL A 131 13.21 -10.01 -15.10
N SER A 132 12.74 -9.72 -13.89
CA SER A 132 11.65 -10.47 -13.27
C SER A 132 10.34 -10.27 -14.04
N GLY A 133 9.41 -11.21 -13.88
CA GLY A 133 8.06 -11.03 -14.42
C GLY A 133 7.20 -10.10 -13.57
N TYR A 134 5.99 -9.89 -14.05
CA TYR A 134 4.91 -9.19 -13.37
C TYR A 134 3.62 -10.00 -13.50
N ASP A 135 3.02 -10.39 -12.37
CA ASP A 135 1.72 -11.07 -12.40
C ASP A 135 0.60 -10.04 -12.54
N GLY A 136 0.35 -9.62 -13.79
CA GLY A 136 -0.69 -8.65 -14.10
C GLY A 136 -2.09 -9.15 -13.78
N ALA A 137 -2.34 -10.46 -13.86
CA ALA A 137 -3.66 -11.05 -13.57
C ALA A 137 -4.00 -10.94 -12.08
N LEU A 138 -3.01 -11.14 -11.20
CA LEU A 138 -3.14 -10.87 -9.77
C LEU A 138 -3.48 -9.40 -9.51
N VAL A 139 -2.77 -8.45 -10.14
CA VAL A 139 -3.03 -7.03 -9.91
C VAL A 139 -4.39 -6.59 -10.46
N ASP A 140 -4.80 -7.11 -11.61
CA ASP A 140 -6.14 -6.90 -12.16
C ASP A 140 -7.23 -7.44 -11.21
N TYR A 141 -7.01 -8.60 -10.59
CA TYR A 141 -7.90 -9.15 -9.59
C TYR A 141 -8.02 -8.23 -8.36
N LEU A 142 -6.89 -7.73 -7.83
CA LEU A 142 -6.91 -6.80 -6.69
C LEU A 142 -7.68 -5.51 -7.01
N ARG A 143 -7.54 -4.98 -8.22
CA ARG A 143 -8.30 -3.82 -8.70
C ARG A 143 -9.80 -4.12 -8.81
N ALA A 144 -10.16 -5.24 -9.44
CA ALA A 144 -11.55 -5.63 -9.64
C ALA A 144 -12.28 -5.82 -8.30
N GLU A 145 -11.63 -6.47 -7.34
CA GLU A 145 -12.17 -6.73 -6.01
C GLU A 145 -11.96 -5.59 -5.01
N HIS A 146 -11.35 -4.48 -5.45
CA HIS A 146 -11.03 -3.30 -4.62
C HIS A 146 -10.28 -3.67 -3.33
N VAL A 147 -9.35 -4.63 -3.44
CA VAL A 147 -8.55 -5.12 -2.30
C VAL A 147 -7.30 -4.25 -2.18
N PRO A 148 -7.16 -3.48 -1.08
CA PRO A 148 -5.96 -2.68 -0.89
C PRO A 148 -4.73 -3.58 -0.68
N ALA A 149 -3.59 -3.16 -1.23
CA ALA A 149 -2.35 -3.90 -1.11
C ALA A 149 -1.14 -2.99 -1.09
N THR A 150 -0.06 -3.44 -0.43
CA THR A 150 1.24 -2.75 -0.44
C THR A 150 2.24 -3.53 -1.28
N PHE A 151 2.81 -2.89 -2.30
CA PHE A 151 3.87 -3.45 -3.12
C PHE A 151 5.24 -2.95 -2.64
N PHE A 152 6.15 -3.84 -2.27
CA PHE A 152 7.52 -3.48 -1.95
C PHE A 152 8.35 -3.58 -3.24
N GLY A 153 8.58 -2.43 -3.87
CA GLY A 153 9.24 -2.29 -5.16
C GLY A 153 10.75 -2.45 -5.06
N GLY A 154 11.30 -3.45 -5.74
CA GLY A 154 12.73 -3.51 -6.01
C GLY A 154 13.12 -2.41 -7.00
N GLY A 155 14.22 -1.70 -6.74
CA GLY A 155 14.65 -0.58 -7.59
C GLY A 155 14.90 -0.99 -9.04
N LYS A 156 15.59 -2.11 -9.25
CA LYS A 156 15.79 -2.68 -10.59
C LYS A 156 14.48 -3.02 -11.29
N TRP A 157 13.56 -3.67 -10.59
CA TRP A 157 12.24 -4.02 -11.11
C TRP A 157 11.48 -2.78 -11.59
N MET A 158 11.51 -1.69 -10.81
CA MET A 158 10.85 -0.44 -11.20
C MET A 158 11.46 0.18 -12.47
N VAL A 159 12.78 0.07 -12.66
CA VAL A 159 13.45 0.60 -13.86
C VAL A 159 13.24 -0.29 -15.08
N SER A 160 13.17 -1.61 -14.90
CA SER A 160 12.87 -2.55 -15.99
C SER A 160 11.39 -2.57 -16.38
N HIS A 161 10.50 -2.15 -15.46
CA HIS A 161 9.03 -2.11 -15.65
C HIS A 161 8.45 -0.69 -15.42
N PRO A 162 8.92 0.35 -16.14
CA PRO A 162 8.56 1.73 -15.83
C PRO A 162 7.04 1.98 -15.91
N ASP A 163 6.37 1.42 -16.93
CA ASP A 163 4.91 1.54 -17.08
C ASP A 163 4.17 0.90 -15.91
N ARG A 164 4.54 -0.34 -15.52
CA ARG A 164 3.84 -1.06 -14.45
C ARG A 164 4.11 -0.45 -13.08
N ALA A 165 5.34 -0.02 -12.82
CA ALA A 165 5.68 0.70 -11.60
C ALA A 165 4.87 1.99 -11.46
N ALA A 166 4.78 2.79 -12.53
CA ALA A 166 3.99 4.02 -12.56
C ALA A 166 2.49 3.75 -12.39
N GLN A 167 1.96 2.70 -13.00
CA GLN A 167 0.54 2.31 -12.87
C GLN A 167 0.18 1.83 -11.46
N ILE A 168 1.04 1.02 -10.82
CA ILE A 168 0.83 0.59 -9.43
C ILE A 168 0.89 1.79 -8.50
N LEU A 169 1.90 2.66 -8.67
CA LEU A 169 2.09 3.84 -7.84
C LEU A 169 0.94 4.84 -7.96
N ALA A 170 0.34 4.98 -9.14
CA ALA A 170 -0.78 5.88 -9.37
C ALA A 170 -2.13 5.35 -8.87
N ASP A 171 -2.23 4.05 -8.57
CA ASP A 171 -3.49 3.41 -8.19
C ASP A 171 -3.87 3.74 -6.74
N PRO A 172 -5.04 4.34 -6.47
CA PRO A 172 -5.39 4.82 -5.14
C PRO A 172 -5.62 3.71 -4.10
N ILE A 173 -5.79 2.45 -4.52
CA ILE A 173 -5.95 1.33 -3.57
C ILE A 173 -4.61 0.66 -3.24
N PHE A 174 -3.52 1.05 -3.93
CA PHE A 174 -2.19 0.49 -3.71
C PHE A 174 -1.26 1.48 -3.01
N GLU A 175 -0.37 0.93 -2.20
CA GLU A 175 0.77 1.64 -1.64
C GLU A 175 2.05 1.00 -2.18
N MET A 176 3.10 1.79 -2.38
CA MET A 176 4.41 1.25 -2.77
C MET A 176 5.49 1.65 -1.76
N GLY A 177 6.18 0.62 -1.24
CA GLY A 177 7.33 0.72 -0.35
C GLY A 177 8.65 0.37 -1.05
N ASN A 178 9.76 0.58 -0.36
CA ASN A 178 11.11 0.27 -0.85
C ASN A 178 11.51 -1.18 -0.47
N HIS A 179 12.05 -1.92 -1.44
CA HIS A 179 12.55 -3.29 -1.26
C HIS A 179 14.02 -3.48 -1.69
N THR A 180 14.85 -2.46 -1.48
CA THR A 180 16.23 -2.35 -1.98
C THR A 180 16.35 -2.29 -3.50
N TRP A 181 17.53 -1.92 -3.99
CA TRP A 181 17.83 -1.83 -5.41
C TRP A 181 17.79 -3.19 -6.10
N SER A 182 18.53 -4.17 -5.58
CA SER A 182 18.78 -5.44 -6.26
C SER A 182 18.48 -6.67 -5.40
N HIS A 183 17.49 -6.58 -4.51
CA HIS A 183 17.11 -7.64 -3.56
C HIS A 183 18.30 -8.12 -2.70
N ALA A 184 19.10 -7.15 -2.24
CA ALA A 184 20.30 -7.41 -1.47
C ALA A 184 20.00 -7.77 -0.01
N ASN A 185 20.68 -8.78 0.53
CA ASN A 185 20.63 -9.04 1.97
C ASN A 185 21.40 -7.95 2.72
N LEU A 186 20.67 -7.07 3.43
CA LEU A 186 21.28 -5.95 4.16
C LEU A 186 21.94 -6.38 5.47
N ALA A 187 21.61 -7.56 6.02
CA ALA A 187 22.27 -8.05 7.23
C ALA A 187 23.79 -8.30 7.04
N VAL A 188 24.24 -8.44 5.79
CA VAL A 188 25.65 -8.67 5.41
C VAL A 188 26.23 -7.55 4.53
N LYS A 189 25.52 -6.42 4.40
CA LYS A 189 26.03 -5.20 3.76
C LYS A 189 26.26 -4.12 4.82
N SER A 190 27.11 -3.15 4.49
CA SER A 190 27.40 -2.01 5.37
C SER A 190 27.78 -0.77 4.56
N GLY A 191 27.79 0.38 5.23
CA GLY A 191 28.28 1.65 4.71
C GLY A 191 27.60 2.08 3.40
N GLU A 192 28.40 2.56 2.46
CA GLU A 192 27.90 3.06 1.18
C GLU A 192 27.18 1.97 0.36
N ALA A 193 27.71 0.74 0.33
CA ALA A 193 27.10 -0.34 -0.44
C ALA A 193 25.71 -0.74 0.09
N MET A 194 25.45 -0.56 1.39
CA MET A 194 24.12 -0.72 1.98
C MET A 194 23.24 0.50 1.68
N THR A 195 23.76 1.71 1.89
CA THR A 195 23.04 2.96 1.68
C THR A 195 22.54 3.09 0.23
N ARG A 196 23.40 2.75 -0.75
CA ARG A 196 23.05 2.72 -2.17
C ARG A 196 21.89 1.78 -2.48
N GLN A 197 21.76 0.65 -1.78
CA GLN A 197 20.61 -0.24 -1.99
C GLN A 197 19.29 0.44 -1.64
N VAL A 198 19.27 1.32 -0.65
CA VAL A 198 18.07 2.07 -0.27
C VAL A 198 17.87 3.26 -1.21
N ASP A 199 18.91 4.08 -1.40
CA ASP A 199 18.81 5.34 -2.15
C ASP A 199 18.59 5.14 -3.65
N ASP A 200 19.17 4.11 -4.26
CA ASP A 200 18.95 3.81 -5.68
C ASP A 200 17.52 3.31 -5.92
N ALA A 201 16.94 2.59 -4.96
CA ALA A 201 15.52 2.21 -5.01
C ALA A 201 14.58 3.40 -4.81
N ASP A 202 14.92 4.34 -3.90
CA ASP A 202 14.16 5.59 -3.75
C ASP A 202 14.23 6.45 -5.03
N THR A 203 15.36 6.42 -5.73
CA THR A 203 15.53 7.08 -7.03
C THR A 203 14.61 6.46 -8.08
N ALA A 204 14.59 5.13 -8.18
CA ALA A 204 13.69 4.42 -9.10
C ALA A 204 12.20 4.67 -8.79
N PHE A 205 11.83 4.76 -7.51
CA PHE A 205 10.50 5.16 -7.10
C PHE A 205 10.16 6.59 -7.59
N SER A 206 11.09 7.54 -7.45
CA SER A 206 10.91 8.91 -7.96
C SER A 206 10.75 8.97 -9.48
N LEU A 207 11.50 8.14 -10.23
CA LEU A 207 11.33 8.00 -11.68
C LEU A 207 9.94 7.43 -12.05
N SER A 208 9.45 6.48 -11.26
CA SER A 208 8.09 5.92 -11.43
C SER A 208 7.01 6.99 -11.17
N ARG A 209 7.19 7.84 -10.14
CA ARG A 209 6.33 9.02 -9.91
C ARG A 209 6.36 9.99 -11.09
N ALA A 210 7.54 10.28 -11.63
CA ALA A 210 7.70 11.17 -12.77
C ALA A 210 6.97 10.60 -14.00
N THR A 211 7.12 9.31 -14.26
CA THR A 211 6.43 8.59 -15.35
C THR A 211 4.90 8.69 -15.19
N ALA A 212 4.38 8.43 -14.00
CA ALA A 212 2.94 8.58 -13.74
C ALA A 212 2.46 10.04 -13.89
N THR A 213 3.26 11.02 -13.45
CA THR A 213 2.93 12.45 -13.60
C THR A 213 2.91 12.85 -15.09
N GLN A 214 3.84 12.35 -15.89
CA GLN A 214 3.88 12.56 -17.34
C GLN A 214 2.67 11.93 -18.04
N ALA A 215 2.15 10.82 -17.51
CA ALA A 215 0.88 10.21 -17.95
C ALA A 215 -0.37 10.97 -17.46
N GLY A 216 -0.22 12.08 -16.72
CA GLY A 216 -1.33 12.91 -16.24
C GLY A 216 -1.94 12.44 -14.91
N CYS A 217 -1.28 11.56 -14.17
CA CYS A 217 -1.77 11.09 -12.88
C CYS A 217 -1.61 12.13 -11.78
N MET A 218 -2.66 12.29 -10.98
CA MET A 218 -2.63 13.11 -9.76
C MET A 218 -2.13 12.26 -8.59
N LEU A 219 -0.88 12.51 -8.16
CA LEU A 219 -0.21 11.71 -7.13
C LEU A 219 -0.32 12.29 -5.72
N ALA A 220 -1.46 12.93 -5.38
CA ALA A 220 -1.64 13.65 -4.12
C ALA A 220 -1.48 12.76 -2.87
N GLN A 221 -1.81 11.47 -2.99
CA GLN A 221 -1.71 10.50 -1.89
C GLN A 221 -0.40 9.73 -1.88
N VAL A 222 0.40 9.82 -2.95
CA VAL A 222 1.68 9.13 -3.01
C VAL A 222 2.75 10.02 -2.38
N PRO A 223 3.54 9.53 -1.42
CA PRO A 223 4.60 10.32 -0.78
C PRO A 223 5.80 10.54 -1.72
N ALA A 224 6.52 11.66 -1.55
CA ALA A 224 7.67 11.99 -2.40
C ALA A 224 8.84 10.99 -2.32
N ARG A 225 8.92 10.23 -1.22
CA ARG A 225 9.76 9.04 -1.05
C ARG A 225 8.93 7.92 -0.43
N PRO A 226 9.32 6.64 -0.60
CA PRO A 226 8.69 5.54 0.12
C PRO A 226 8.68 5.79 1.64
N ALA A 227 7.51 5.62 2.25
CA ALA A 227 7.36 5.72 3.72
C ALA A 227 7.58 4.38 4.42
N LEU A 228 7.46 3.28 3.66
CA LEU A 228 7.63 1.92 4.13
C LEU A 228 8.85 1.27 3.48
N PHE A 229 9.52 0.43 4.25
CA PHE A 229 10.67 -0.35 3.81
C PHE A 229 10.49 -1.80 4.25
N ARG A 230 10.83 -2.74 3.36
CA ARG A 230 10.89 -4.17 3.69
C ARG A 230 12.26 -4.71 3.35
N PHE A 231 12.91 -5.36 4.32
CA PHE A 231 14.17 -6.05 4.12
C PHE A 231 13.99 -7.28 3.22
N PRO A 232 14.80 -7.43 2.16
CA PRO A 232 14.96 -8.71 1.47
C PRO A 232 15.28 -9.83 2.48
N TYR A 233 14.69 -11.00 2.27
CA TYR A 233 14.83 -12.17 3.14
C TYR A 233 14.35 -11.97 4.60
N GLY A 234 13.71 -10.83 4.93
CA GLY A 234 13.35 -10.49 6.31
C GLY A 234 14.56 -10.33 7.26
N SER A 235 15.75 -10.08 6.69
CA SER A 235 17.03 -10.11 7.40
C SER A 235 17.63 -8.70 7.53
N CYS A 236 17.98 -8.33 8.75
CA CYS A 236 18.54 -7.03 9.11
C CYS A 236 19.54 -7.18 10.27
N ASN A 237 20.43 -6.21 10.45
CA ASN A 237 21.30 -6.05 11.61
C ASN A 237 21.02 -4.70 12.31
N ALA A 238 21.91 -4.22 13.20
CA ALA A 238 21.71 -2.96 13.91
C ALA A 238 21.99 -1.71 13.05
N GLU A 239 22.81 -1.82 12.01
CA GLU A 239 23.14 -0.74 11.08
C GLU A 239 22.05 -0.54 10.03
N SER A 240 21.46 -1.65 9.55
CA SER A 240 20.42 -1.68 8.51
C SER A 240 19.01 -1.45 9.07
#